data_AF-A0A957GFZ8-F1
#
_entry.id   AF-A0A957GFZ8-F1
#
_cell.length_a   1.000
_cell.length_b   1.000
_cell.length_c   1.000
_cell.angle_alpha   90.00
_cell.angle_beta   90.00
_cell.angle_gamma   90.00
#
_symmetry.space_group_name_H-M   'P 1'
#
loop_
_entity.id
_entity.type
_entity.pdbx_description
1 polymer ?
#
loop_
_entity_poly.entity_id
_entity_poly.type
_entity_poly.pdbx_seq_one_letter_code
_entity_poly.pdbx_strand_id
1 'polypeptide(L)'
;MTNYLIRRGFQMVIVVIAATIAIYLLLNAVPGGPLSGLNLAADRRARFTEEDIARMEAALGLQRPIYLGYLTWMAGEDWLDEVGNALGNPDLNGKLIFTGTWSDYQTPSCSDAGGSNDGASPNVKVLPCTEGLLRLDFGQSTKVARGVPVTEVLGDRVMNTIRLTATAAFISLVVAIPIGIISAVKQYSRLDYIVTTFSFFGISMPAFWFGLMLIIIFGLKFKDWGLPYFPTGNVVDLRILPGS
;
A
#
# COMPACT_ATOMS: atom_id res chain seq x y z
N MET A 1 -21.67 -13.35 -25.32
CA MET A 1 -21.30 -12.50 -24.17
C MET A 1 -20.64 -13.30 -23.05
N THR A 2 -21.26 -14.37 -22.53
CA THR A 2 -20.74 -15.16 -21.39
C THR A 2 -19.34 -15.78 -21.60
N ASN A 3 -19.08 -16.46 -22.72
CA ASN A 3 -17.74 -17.03 -22.99
C ASN A 3 -16.62 -15.98 -23.06
N TYR A 4 -16.95 -14.77 -23.54
CA TYR A 4 -16.00 -13.66 -23.56
C TYR A 4 -15.71 -13.14 -22.15
N LEU A 5 -16.74 -12.99 -21.31
CA LEU A 5 -16.57 -12.59 -19.92
C LEU A 5 -15.75 -13.62 -19.13
N ILE A 6 -16.01 -14.92 -19.32
CA ILE A 6 -15.22 -16.00 -18.68
C ILE A 6 -13.76 -15.94 -19.13
N ARG A 7 -13.50 -15.88 -20.45
CA ARG A 7 -12.14 -15.80 -20.99
C ARG A 7 -11.39 -14.58 -20.47
N ARG A 8 -12.05 -13.42 -20.42
CA ARG A 8 -11.46 -12.19 -19.88
C ARG A 8 -11.25 -12.27 -18.37
N GLY A 9 -12.20 -12.82 -17.62
CA GLY A 9 -12.06 -13.04 -16.17
C GLY A 9 -10.84 -13.90 -15.86
N PHE A 10 -10.70 -15.02 -16.55
CA PHE A 10 -9.54 -15.91 -16.42
C PHE A 10 -8.23 -15.23 -16.81
N GLN A 11 -8.20 -14.51 -17.95
CA GLN A 11 -7.03 -13.75 -18.37
C GLN A 11 -6.65 -12.67 -17.34
N MET A 12 -7.61 -11.97 -16.74
CA MET A 12 -7.36 -10.97 -15.70
C MET A 12 -6.73 -11.59 -14.46
N VAL A 13 -7.23 -12.74 -13.99
CA VAL A 13 -6.65 -13.46 -12.85
C VAL A 13 -5.20 -13.87 -13.15
N ILE A 14 -4.92 -14.41 -14.34
CA ILE A 14 -3.55 -14.77 -14.73
C ILE A 14 -2.65 -13.54 -14.76
N VAL A 15 -3.10 -12.43 -15.35
CA VAL A 15 -2.29 -11.22 -15.45
C VAL A 15 -1.99 -10.65 -14.06
N VAL A 16 -2.97 -10.66 -13.15
CA VAL A 16 -2.79 -10.19 -11.77
C VAL A 16 -1.76 -11.07 -11.06
N ILE A 17 -1.87 -12.40 -11.14
CA ILE A 17 -0.91 -13.32 -10.52
C ILE A 17 0.48 -13.17 -11.13
N ALA A 18 0.58 -13.04 -12.45
CA ALA A 18 1.85 -12.83 -13.13
C ALA A 18 2.50 -11.49 -12.71
N ALA A 19 1.70 -10.43 -12.59
CA ALA A 19 2.17 -9.13 -12.13
C ALA A 19 2.60 -9.15 -10.66
N THR A 20 1.85 -9.80 -9.77
CA THR A 20 2.20 -9.90 -8.34
C THR A 20 3.49 -10.70 -8.15
N ILE A 21 3.66 -11.81 -8.88
CA ILE A 21 4.90 -12.58 -8.90
C ILE A 21 6.05 -11.73 -9.42
N ALA A 22 5.86 -11.03 -10.55
CA ALA A 22 6.90 -10.19 -11.14
C ALA A 22 7.36 -9.07 -10.17
N ILE A 23 6.41 -8.40 -9.51
CA ILE A 23 6.71 -7.36 -8.51
C ILE A 23 7.42 -7.97 -7.30
N TYR A 24 6.94 -9.10 -6.79
CA TYR A 24 7.56 -9.77 -5.65
C TYR A 24 9.00 -10.19 -5.95
N LEU A 25 9.23 -10.77 -7.14
CA LEU A 25 10.57 -11.13 -7.61
C LEU A 25 11.47 -9.90 -7.77
N LEU A 26 10.94 -8.82 -8.35
CA LEU A 26 11.69 -7.58 -8.51
C LEU A 26 12.12 -7.02 -7.16
N LEU A 27 11.22 -7.01 -6.16
CA LEU A 27 11.53 -6.54 -4.80
C LEU A 27 12.60 -7.41 -4.12
N ASN A 28 12.54 -8.73 -4.28
CA ASN A 28 13.52 -9.66 -3.69
C ASN A 28 14.83 -9.74 -4.48
N ALA A 29 14.84 -9.32 -5.75
CA ALA A 29 16.03 -9.24 -6.58
C ALA A 29 16.84 -7.93 -6.38
N VAL A 30 16.34 -7.00 -5.56
CA VAL A 30 17.07 -5.77 -5.22
C VAL A 30 18.39 -6.13 -4.52
N PRO A 31 19.55 -5.63 -4.99
CA PRO A 31 20.83 -5.92 -4.35
C PRO A 31 20.84 -5.38 -2.91
N GLY A 32 21.20 -6.23 -1.95
CA GLY A 32 21.12 -5.95 -0.51
C GLY A 32 19.75 -6.25 0.12
N GLY A 33 18.81 -6.80 -0.64
CA GLY A 33 17.49 -7.21 -0.16
C GLY A 33 16.50 -6.06 0.03
N PRO A 34 15.21 -6.37 0.31
CA PRO A 34 14.15 -5.36 0.44
C PRO A 34 14.35 -4.38 1.59
N LEU A 35 15.15 -4.75 2.60
CA LEU A 35 15.41 -3.93 3.79
C LEU A 35 16.67 -3.06 3.67
N SER A 36 17.46 -3.19 2.60
CA SER A 36 18.65 -2.35 2.35
C SER A 36 18.36 -0.85 2.41
N GLY A 37 17.17 -0.44 1.94
CA GLY A 37 16.70 0.94 1.96
C GLY A 37 16.51 1.54 3.36
N LEU A 38 16.42 0.71 4.41
CA LEU A 38 16.25 1.19 5.79
C LEU A 38 17.46 2.00 6.26
N ASN A 39 18.68 1.58 5.91
CA ASN A 39 19.90 2.31 6.30
C ASN A 39 20.15 3.58 5.47
N LEU A 40 19.53 3.69 4.30
CA LEU A 40 19.57 4.88 3.45
C LEU A 40 18.60 5.97 3.94
N ALA A 41 17.46 5.56 4.51
CA ALA A 41 16.44 6.46 5.05
C ALA A 41 16.58 6.72 6.56
N ALA A 42 17.31 5.86 7.29
CA ALA A 42 17.57 6.05 8.71
C ALA A 42 18.61 7.14 8.95
N ASP A 43 18.29 8.03 9.88
CA ASP A 43 19.19 9.10 10.32
C ASP A 43 20.52 8.51 10.84
N ARG A 44 21.64 9.24 10.76
CA ARG A 44 22.99 8.70 11.06
C ARG A 44 23.13 8.04 12.45
N ARG A 45 22.24 8.36 13.39
CA ARG A 45 22.16 7.81 14.75
C ARG A 45 21.33 6.51 14.88
N ALA A 46 20.55 6.16 13.87
CA ALA A 46 19.61 5.03 13.89
C ALA A 46 19.91 4.01 12.78
N ARG A 47 21.18 3.87 12.38
CA ARG A 47 21.59 2.79 11.48
C ARG A 47 21.34 1.47 12.18
N PHE A 48 20.65 0.56 11.50
CA PHE A 48 20.39 -0.77 12.00
C PHE A 48 21.68 -1.58 11.86
N THR A 49 22.07 -2.28 12.93
CA THR A 49 23.19 -3.22 12.86
C THR A 49 22.83 -4.39 11.96
N GLU A 50 23.82 -5.13 11.44
CA GLU A 50 23.55 -6.29 10.59
C GLU A 50 22.73 -7.36 11.34
N GLU A 51 22.93 -7.48 12.65
CA GLU A 51 22.12 -8.34 13.53
C GLU A 51 20.68 -7.85 13.67
N ASP A 52 20.44 -6.54 13.75
CA ASP A 52 19.09 -5.96 13.77
C ASP A 52 18.34 -6.26 12.46
N ILE A 53 19.05 -6.15 11.33
CA ILE A 53 18.47 -6.44 10.01
C ILE A 53 18.11 -7.92 9.92
N ALA A 54 19.01 -8.83 10.31
CA ALA A 54 18.74 -10.27 10.29
C ALA A 54 17.52 -10.65 11.14
N ARG A 55 17.36 -10.01 12.31
CA ARG A 55 16.15 -10.18 13.16
C ARG A 55 14.89 -9.66 12.48
N MET A 56 14.94 -8.52 11.81
CA MET A 56 13.80 -8.00 11.04
C MET A 56 13.44 -8.87 9.84
N GLU A 57 14.44 -9.40 9.13
CA GLU A 57 14.24 -10.34 8.03
C GLU A 57 13.58 -11.63 8.49
N ALA A 58 13.99 -12.17 9.65
CA ALA A 58 13.34 -13.31 10.27
C ALA A 58 11.90 -12.99 10.68
N ALA A 59 11.67 -11.84 11.34
CA ALA A 59 10.35 -11.41 11.79
C ALA A 59 9.37 -11.15 10.64
N LEU A 60 9.86 -10.77 9.46
CA LEU A 60 9.04 -10.54 8.27
C LEU A 60 8.97 -11.76 7.33
N GLY A 61 9.63 -12.87 7.67
CA GLY A 61 9.65 -14.09 6.86
C GLY A 61 10.43 -13.98 5.55
N LEU A 62 11.37 -13.04 5.41
CA LEU A 62 12.15 -12.85 4.17
C LEU A 62 13.22 -13.91 3.96
N GLN A 63 13.59 -14.67 4.99
CA GLN A 63 14.63 -15.71 4.91
C GLN A 63 14.15 -16.98 4.21
N ARG A 64 12.84 -17.08 3.95
CA ARG A 64 12.23 -18.25 3.31
C ARG A 64 12.62 -18.31 1.83
N PRO A 65 12.64 -19.52 1.22
CA PRO A 65 12.65 -19.67 -0.21
C PRO A 65 11.57 -18.79 -0.86
N ILE A 66 11.93 -18.11 -1.95
CA ILE A 66 11.12 -17.05 -2.57
C ILE A 66 9.68 -17.50 -2.86
N TYR A 67 9.49 -18.74 -3.28
CA TYR A 67 8.17 -19.29 -3.55
C TYR A 67 7.33 -19.47 -2.27
N LEU A 68 7.93 -19.93 -1.16
CA LEU A 68 7.25 -20.02 0.13
C LEU A 68 6.94 -18.63 0.66
N GLY A 69 7.88 -17.69 0.59
CA GLY A 69 7.64 -16.31 0.99
C GLY A 69 6.48 -15.66 0.24
N TYR A 70 6.38 -15.90 -1.08
CA TYR A 70 5.25 -15.44 -1.88
C TYR A 70 3.93 -16.09 -1.47
N LEU A 71 3.91 -17.42 -1.29
CA LEU A 71 2.71 -18.15 -0.89
C LEU A 71 2.24 -17.72 0.50
N THR A 72 3.15 -17.54 1.46
CA THR A 72 2.79 -17.13 2.81
C THR A 72 2.33 -15.68 2.87
N TRP A 73 2.94 -14.81 2.07
CA TRP A 73 2.48 -13.43 1.93
C TRP A 73 1.06 -13.36 1.32
N MET A 74 0.78 -14.19 0.32
CA MET A 74 -0.49 -14.17 -0.39
C MET A 74 -1.63 -14.87 0.38
N ALA A 75 -1.38 -16.07 0.89
CA ALA A 75 -2.39 -16.97 1.45
C ALA A 75 -2.30 -17.12 2.98
N GLY A 76 -1.34 -16.46 3.61
CA GLY A 76 -1.10 -16.53 5.05
C GLY A 76 -0.06 -17.57 5.42
N GLU A 77 0.30 -17.62 6.68
CA GLU A 77 1.29 -18.54 7.22
C GLU A 77 0.69 -19.78 7.87
N ASP A 78 -0.58 -19.67 8.26
CA ASP A 78 -1.35 -20.67 9.02
C ASP A 78 -1.35 -22.06 8.34
N TRP A 79 -1.33 -22.11 7.00
CA TRP A 79 -1.33 -23.37 6.26
C TRP A 79 -0.04 -24.17 6.40
N LEU A 80 1.09 -23.56 6.81
CA LEU A 80 2.35 -24.27 7.02
C LEU A 80 2.25 -25.26 8.17
N ASP A 81 1.54 -24.91 9.25
CA ASP A 81 1.35 -25.80 10.39
C ASP A 81 0.41 -26.96 10.02
N GLU A 82 -0.69 -26.68 9.33
CA GLU A 82 -1.61 -27.71 8.84
C GLU A 82 -0.90 -28.72 7.94
N VAL A 83 -0.07 -28.25 7.00
CA VAL A 83 0.73 -29.13 6.13
C VAL A 83 1.77 -29.90 6.92
N GLY A 84 2.45 -29.27 7.88
CA GLY A 84 3.40 -29.93 8.77
C GLY A 84 2.77 -31.06 9.60
N ASN A 85 1.56 -30.83 10.11
CA ASN A 85 0.81 -31.82 10.88
C ASN A 85 0.24 -32.94 10.00
N ALA A 86 -0.19 -32.64 8.77
CA ALA A 86 -0.77 -33.61 7.86
C ALA A 86 0.27 -34.53 7.18
N LEU A 87 1.42 -33.98 6.79
CA LEU A 87 2.49 -34.73 6.11
C LEU A 87 3.56 -35.25 7.07
N GLY A 88 3.56 -34.77 8.32
CA GLY A 88 4.62 -35.00 9.29
C GLY A 88 5.81 -34.08 9.05
N ASN A 89 6.30 -33.46 10.13
CA ASN A 89 7.57 -32.72 10.07
C ASN A 89 8.72 -33.71 9.82
N PRO A 90 9.58 -33.46 8.81
CA PRO A 90 10.73 -34.30 8.60
C PRO A 90 11.67 -34.26 9.80
N ASP A 91 12.25 -35.40 10.17
CA ASP A 91 13.29 -35.46 11.21
C ASP A 91 14.51 -34.60 10.79
N LEU A 92 15.35 -34.20 11.74
CA LEU A 92 16.53 -33.36 11.51
C LEU A 92 17.46 -33.92 10.42
N ASN A 93 17.50 -35.25 10.26
CA ASN A 93 18.25 -35.96 9.23
C ASN A 93 17.45 -36.22 7.93
N GLY A 94 16.12 -36.08 7.98
CA GLY A 94 15.17 -36.27 6.89
C GLY A 94 14.66 -34.97 6.28
N LYS A 95 15.37 -33.85 6.51
CA LYS A 95 15.13 -32.52 5.93
C LYS A 95 14.57 -32.63 4.51
N LEU A 96 13.54 -31.87 4.16
CA LEU A 96 12.97 -31.94 2.81
C LEU A 96 14.10 -31.83 1.79
N ILE A 97 13.98 -32.55 0.66
CA ILE A 97 15.04 -32.75 -0.35
C ILE A 97 15.77 -31.43 -0.71
N PHE A 98 15.12 -30.27 -0.53
CA PHE A 98 15.70 -28.96 -0.77
C PHE A 98 15.58 -27.94 0.39
N THR A 99 14.81 -28.19 1.45
CA THR A 99 14.31 -27.10 2.33
C THR A 99 13.83 -27.56 3.72
N GLY A 100 14.65 -27.47 4.77
CA GLY A 100 14.16 -27.40 6.17
C GLY A 100 13.18 -28.48 6.68
N THR A 101 12.62 -28.20 7.84
CA THR A 101 11.31 -28.68 8.31
C THR A 101 10.24 -27.60 8.04
N TRP A 102 8.95 -27.92 8.12
CA TRP A 102 7.89 -26.90 7.93
C TRP A 102 7.96 -25.79 8.97
N SER A 103 8.36 -26.13 10.21
CA SER A 103 8.56 -25.19 11.31
C SER A 103 9.68 -24.18 11.02
N ASP A 104 10.72 -24.55 10.25
CA ASP A 104 11.83 -23.64 9.91
C ASP A 104 11.36 -22.46 9.03
N TYR A 105 10.20 -22.61 8.39
CA TYR A 105 9.60 -21.59 7.54
C TYR A 105 8.53 -20.79 8.25
N GLN A 106 8.35 -20.93 9.56
CA GLN A 106 7.49 -20.03 10.33
C GLN A 106 8.29 -18.81 10.81
N THR A 107 7.60 -17.69 10.96
CA THR A 107 8.11 -16.47 11.58
C THR A 107 8.19 -16.74 13.08
N PRO A 108 9.15 -16.14 13.80
CA PRO A 108 9.27 -16.34 15.24
C PRO A 108 7.95 -16.08 15.98
N SER A 109 7.19 -15.05 15.58
CA SER A 109 5.90 -14.75 16.18
C SER A 109 4.85 -15.84 15.98
N CYS A 110 4.84 -16.49 14.81
CA CYS A 110 3.89 -17.56 14.51
C CYS A 110 4.32 -18.88 15.17
N SER A 111 5.61 -19.21 15.13
CA SER A 111 6.14 -20.41 15.78
C SER A 111 5.94 -20.38 17.30
N ASP A 112 6.17 -19.21 17.92
CA ASP A 112 5.99 -19.02 19.36
C ASP A 112 4.51 -19.11 19.78
N ALA A 113 3.59 -18.87 18.85
CA ALA A 113 2.15 -19.01 19.05
C ALA A 113 1.61 -20.42 18.76
N GLY A 114 2.47 -21.37 18.39
CA GLY A 114 2.07 -22.74 18.08
C GLY A 114 1.67 -22.97 16.63
N GLY A 115 2.04 -22.07 15.71
CA GLY A 115 1.94 -22.28 14.26
C GLY A 115 0.59 -21.95 13.61
N SER A 116 -0.46 -21.66 14.39
CA SER A 116 -1.79 -21.31 13.88
C SER A 116 -2.44 -20.18 14.69
N ASN A 117 -3.38 -19.48 14.07
CA ASN A 117 -4.26 -18.50 14.71
C ASN A 117 -5.52 -19.14 15.35
N ASP A 118 -5.67 -20.47 15.27
CA ASP A 118 -6.81 -21.20 15.82
C ASP A 118 -6.91 -21.03 17.35
N GLY A 119 -7.92 -20.29 17.80
CA GLY A 119 -8.11 -19.98 19.23
C GLY A 119 -7.59 -18.61 19.65
N ALA A 120 -7.08 -17.79 18.73
CA ALA A 120 -6.86 -16.37 18.98
C ALA A 120 -8.20 -15.67 19.32
N SER A 121 -8.17 -14.78 20.31
CA SER A 121 -9.38 -14.04 20.71
C SER A 121 -9.89 -13.16 19.56
N PRO A 122 -11.21 -13.12 19.27
CA PRO A 122 -11.76 -12.34 18.16
C PRO A 122 -11.47 -10.83 18.20
N ASN A 123 -11.08 -10.31 19.36
CA ASN A 123 -10.77 -8.88 19.56
C ASN A 123 -9.28 -8.55 19.38
N VAL A 124 -8.45 -9.55 19.03
CA VAL A 124 -7.02 -9.35 18.78
C VAL A 124 -6.85 -8.69 17.42
N LYS A 125 -6.44 -7.42 17.42
CA LYS A 125 -6.20 -6.65 16.19
C LYS A 125 -5.00 -7.15 15.40
N VAL A 126 -4.05 -7.81 16.07
CA VAL A 126 -2.78 -8.23 15.52
C VAL A 126 -2.58 -9.71 15.82
N LEU A 127 -2.73 -10.53 14.79
CA LEU A 127 -2.56 -11.97 14.90
C LEU A 127 -1.08 -12.36 14.92
N PRO A 128 -0.70 -13.42 15.67
CA PRO A 128 0.68 -13.90 15.73
C PRO A 128 1.17 -14.51 14.41
N CYS A 129 0.30 -15.24 13.70
CA CYS A 129 0.53 -15.70 12.33
C CYS A 129 -0.19 -14.77 11.35
N THR A 130 0.36 -14.56 10.16
CA THR A 130 -0.28 -13.72 9.14
C THR A 130 -1.38 -14.49 8.42
N GLU A 131 -2.56 -13.92 8.24
CA GLU A 131 -3.65 -14.56 7.48
C GLU A 131 -3.48 -14.38 5.96
N GLY A 132 -2.61 -13.45 5.57
CA GLY A 132 -2.23 -13.17 4.19
C GLY A 132 -3.18 -12.26 3.42
N LEU A 133 -2.66 -11.81 2.27
CA LEU A 133 -3.31 -10.79 1.45
C LEU A 133 -4.73 -11.19 0.97
N LEU A 134 -4.95 -12.47 0.66
CA LEU A 134 -6.24 -12.96 0.16
C LEU A 134 -7.35 -12.85 1.21
N ARG A 135 -6.99 -12.83 2.50
CA ARG A 135 -7.92 -12.62 3.62
C ARG A 135 -7.99 -11.16 4.06
N LEU A 136 -7.45 -10.24 3.25
CA LEU A 136 -7.34 -8.81 3.53
C LEU A 136 -6.44 -8.46 4.72
N ASP A 137 -5.54 -9.37 5.10
CA ASP A 137 -4.48 -9.09 6.06
C ASP A 137 -3.25 -8.56 5.31
N PHE A 138 -2.96 -7.28 5.51
CA PHE A 138 -1.81 -6.58 4.93
C PHE A 138 -0.62 -6.53 5.91
N GLY A 139 -0.73 -7.21 7.06
CA GLY A 139 0.25 -7.20 8.12
C GLY A 139 0.30 -5.88 8.89
N GLN A 140 1.44 -5.61 9.50
CA GLN A 140 1.65 -4.45 10.38
C GLN A 140 2.40 -3.31 9.70
N SER A 141 2.04 -2.08 10.06
CA SER A 141 2.73 -0.89 9.58
C SER A 141 4.09 -0.75 10.28
N THR A 142 5.14 -0.59 9.49
CA THR A 142 6.52 -0.39 9.99
C THR A 142 6.97 1.06 9.89
N LYS A 143 6.36 1.86 9.00
CA LYS A 143 6.76 3.24 8.70
C LYS A 143 5.84 4.32 9.28
N VAL A 144 4.53 4.10 9.27
CA VAL A 144 3.54 5.14 9.60
C VAL A 144 3.07 5.04 11.04
N ALA A 145 2.67 3.84 11.49
CA ALA A 145 2.24 3.57 12.85
C ALA A 145 2.78 2.20 13.29
N ARG A 146 3.94 2.18 13.94
CA ARG A 146 4.68 0.95 14.24
C ARG A 146 3.82 -0.04 15.04
N GLY A 147 3.65 -1.25 14.52
CA GLY A 147 2.94 -2.35 15.19
C GLY A 147 1.42 -2.32 15.06
N VAL A 148 0.86 -1.32 14.38
CA VAL A 148 -0.58 -1.22 14.12
C VAL A 148 -0.90 -1.93 12.80
N PRO A 149 -2.03 -2.67 12.69
CA PRO A 149 -2.46 -3.26 11.43
C PRO A 149 -2.56 -2.24 10.30
N VAL A 150 -2.07 -2.59 9.12
CA VAL A 150 -2.12 -1.71 7.93
C VAL A 150 -3.57 -1.41 7.53
N THR A 151 -4.49 -2.35 7.76
CA THR A 151 -5.93 -2.16 7.51
C THR A 151 -6.51 -0.98 8.30
N GLU A 152 -6.13 -0.82 9.57
CA GLU A 152 -6.57 0.28 10.45
C GLU A 152 -5.99 1.62 9.95
N VAL A 153 -4.68 1.65 9.66
CA VAL A 153 -3.99 2.84 9.15
C VAL A 153 -4.57 3.32 7.80
N LEU A 154 -4.94 2.38 6.93
CA LEU A 154 -5.60 2.69 5.66
C LEU A 154 -7.04 3.14 5.89
N GLY A 155 -7.79 2.44 6.75
CA GLY A 155 -9.19 2.75 7.08
C GLY A 155 -9.39 4.21 7.51
N ASP A 156 -8.51 4.70 8.38
CA ASP A 156 -8.54 6.10 8.86
C ASP A 156 -8.36 7.14 7.75
N ARG A 157 -7.67 6.77 6.66
CA ARG A 157 -7.33 7.67 5.55
C ARG A 157 -8.30 7.56 4.39
N VAL A 158 -8.84 6.37 4.15
CA VAL A 158 -9.74 6.08 3.02
C VAL A 158 -10.94 7.02 3.02
N MET A 159 -11.56 7.29 4.19
CA MET A 159 -12.71 8.18 4.26
C MET A 159 -12.36 9.62 3.86
N ASN A 160 -11.19 10.11 4.26
CA ASN A 160 -10.73 11.44 3.87
C ASN A 160 -10.46 11.51 2.36
N THR A 161 -9.82 10.49 1.79
CA THR A 161 -9.60 10.39 0.34
C THR A 161 -10.93 10.39 -0.42
N ILE A 162 -11.92 9.60 0.01
CA ILE A 162 -13.25 9.55 -0.62
C ILE A 162 -13.90 10.93 -0.59
N ARG A 163 -13.92 11.61 0.57
CA ARG A 163 -14.51 12.95 0.71
C ARG A 163 -13.84 13.97 -0.23
N LEU A 164 -12.51 13.99 -0.26
CA LEU A 164 -11.75 14.92 -1.11
C LEU A 164 -11.96 14.64 -2.59
N THR A 165 -11.80 13.39 -3.03
CA THR A 165 -11.94 13.00 -4.42
C THR A 165 -13.38 13.16 -4.92
N ALA A 166 -14.38 12.79 -4.13
CA ALA A 166 -15.79 12.93 -4.52
C ALA A 166 -16.19 14.41 -4.66
N THR A 167 -15.77 15.26 -3.72
CA THR A 167 -16.06 16.71 -3.78
C THR A 167 -15.37 17.35 -4.98
N ALA A 168 -14.10 17.04 -5.21
CA ALA A 168 -13.36 17.54 -6.38
C ALA A 168 -13.97 17.08 -7.70
N ALA A 169 -14.34 15.79 -7.80
CA ALA A 169 -14.99 15.24 -8.99
C ALA A 169 -16.36 15.89 -9.24
N PHE A 170 -17.16 16.09 -8.20
CA PHE A 170 -18.47 16.75 -8.31
C PHE A 170 -18.34 18.18 -8.82
N ILE A 171 -17.49 19.01 -8.19
CA ILE A 171 -17.26 20.39 -8.62
C ILE A 171 -16.70 20.43 -10.05
N SER A 172 -15.76 19.54 -10.36
CA SER A 172 -15.18 19.42 -11.70
C SER A 172 -16.25 19.14 -12.75
N LEU A 173 -17.15 18.16 -12.51
CA LEU A 173 -18.23 17.84 -13.45
C LEU A 173 -19.22 19.00 -13.61
N VAL A 174 -19.59 19.67 -12.51
CA VAL A 174 -20.50 20.82 -12.53
C VAL A 174 -19.97 21.97 -13.39
N VAL A 175 -18.65 22.18 -13.43
CA VAL A 175 -18.02 23.24 -14.22
C VAL A 175 -17.65 22.77 -15.63
N ALA A 176 -17.07 21.58 -15.75
CA ALA A 176 -16.57 21.04 -17.01
C ALA A 176 -17.69 20.68 -17.99
N ILE A 177 -18.83 20.15 -17.51
CA ILE A 177 -19.94 19.75 -18.39
C ILE A 177 -20.54 20.97 -19.10
N PRO A 178 -20.96 22.06 -18.41
CA PRO A 178 -21.51 23.23 -19.10
C PRO A 178 -20.50 23.90 -20.02
N ILE A 179 -19.25 24.08 -19.57
CA ILE A 179 -18.20 24.69 -20.39
C ILE A 179 -17.95 23.84 -21.64
N GLY A 180 -17.85 22.53 -21.49
CA GLY A 180 -17.67 21.58 -22.60
C GLY A 180 -18.84 21.60 -23.59
N ILE A 181 -20.08 21.62 -23.11
CA ILE A 181 -21.28 21.74 -23.96
C ILE A 181 -21.27 23.05 -24.74
N ILE A 182 -20.98 24.18 -24.08
CA ILE A 182 -20.94 25.50 -24.74
C ILE A 182 -19.83 25.54 -25.80
N SER A 183 -18.65 25.02 -25.49
CA SER A 183 -17.53 24.87 -26.44
C SER A 183 -17.94 24.05 -27.67
N ALA A 184 -18.59 22.91 -27.44
CA ALA A 184 -19.01 21.97 -28.49
C ALA A 184 -20.14 22.50 -29.38
N VAL A 185 -21.07 23.29 -28.83
CA VAL A 185 -22.17 23.91 -29.61
C VAL A 185 -21.66 25.13 -30.38
N LYS A 186 -20.70 25.90 -29.83
CA LYS A 186 -20.12 27.09 -30.47
C LYS A 186 -18.71 26.81 -31.00
N GLN A 187 -18.62 25.85 -31.91
CA GLN A 187 -17.38 25.43 -32.55
C GLN A 187 -16.66 26.60 -33.22
N TYR A 188 -15.33 26.65 -33.10
CA TYR A 188 -14.47 27.71 -33.67
C TYR A 188 -14.75 29.12 -33.12
N SER A 189 -15.53 29.24 -32.05
CA SER A 189 -15.72 30.51 -31.38
C SER A 189 -14.49 30.88 -30.53
N ARG A 190 -14.35 32.16 -30.18
CA ARG A 190 -13.28 32.61 -29.27
C ARG A 190 -13.31 31.88 -27.93
N LEU A 191 -14.51 31.56 -27.44
CA LEU A 191 -14.69 30.79 -26.20
C LEU A 191 -14.11 29.39 -26.35
N ASP A 192 -14.39 28.73 -27.47
CA ASP A 192 -13.89 27.38 -27.76
C ASP A 192 -12.36 27.32 -27.79
N TYR A 193 -11.72 28.26 -28.50
CA TYR A 193 -10.26 28.37 -28.51
C TYR A 193 -9.66 28.65 -27.12
N ILE A 194 -10.26 29.52 -26.31
CA ILE A 194 -9.77 29.84 -24.96
C ILE A 194 -9.88 28.61 -24.06
N VAL A 195 -11.04 27.97 -24.00
CA VAL A 195 -11.30 26.79 -23.17
C VAL A 195 -10.39 25.64 -23.56
N THR A 196 -10.26 25.37 -24.86
CA THR A 196 -9.42 24.29 -25.38
C THR A 196 -7.95 24.54 -25.09
N THR A 197 -7.45 25.77 -25.34
CA THR A 197 -6.05 26.14 -25.04
C THR A 197 -5.74 26.03 -23.55
N PHE A 198 -6.63 26.51 -22.69
CA PHE A 198 -6.46 26.42 -21.24
C PHE A 198 -6.49 24.97 -20.74
N SER A 199 -7.36 24.13 -21.32
CA SER A 199 -7.43 22.70 -21.00
C SER A 199 -6.14 21.98 -21.39
N PHE A 200 -5.60 22.25 -22.59
CA PHE A 200 -4.31 21.70 -23.00
C PHE A 200 -3.17 22.16 -22.11
N PHE A 201 -3.14 23.44 -21.73
CA PHE A 201 -2.14 23.97 -20.81
C PHE A 201 -2.16 23.24 -19.46
N GLY A 202 -3.35 23.04 -18.88
CA GLY A 202 -3.49 22.29 -17.62
C GLY A 202 -3.07 20.82 -17.71
N ILE A 203 -3.41 20.13 -18.81
CA ILE A 203 -3.04 18.72 -19.04
C ILE A 203 -1.53 18.57 -19.29
N SER A 204 -0.89 19.58 -19.87
CA SER A 204 0.53 19.52 -20.25
C SER A 204 1.49 19.79 -19.07
N MET A 205 0.99 20.31 -17.95
CA MET A 205 1.82 20.55 -16.77
C MET A 205 2.07 19.27 -15.97
N PRO A 206 3.29 19.08 -15.44
CA PRO A 206 3.53 18.05 -14.45
C PRO A 206 2.64 18.26 -13.21
N ALA A 207 1.87 17.23 -12.83
CA ALA A 207 0.90 17.31 -11.71
C ALA A 207 1.56 17.77 -10.40
N PHE A 208 2.78 17.32 -10.12
CA PHE A 208 3.55 17.76 -8.96
C PHE A 208 3.84 19.27 -8.97
N TRP A 209 4.30 19.81 -10.10
CA TRP A 209 4.60 21.24 -10.23
C TRP A 209 3.34 22.09 -10.07
N PHE A 210 2.25 21.67 -10.73
CA PHE A 210 0.98 22.38 -10.63
C PHE A 210 0.44 22.37 -9.20
N GLY A 211 0.48 21.21 -8.52
CA GLY A 211 0.12 21.09 -7.11
C GLY A 211 0.96 22.01 -6.20
N LEU A 212 2.27 22.09 -6.44
CA LEU A 212 3.15 22.99 -5.69
C LEU A 212 2.81 24.48 -5.93
N MET A 213 2.50 24.87 -7.16
CA MET A 213 2.05 26.22 -7.48
C MET A 213 0.71 26.55 -6.80
N LEU A 214 -0.23 25.61 -6.78
CA LEU A 214 -1.49 25.80 -6.06
C LEU A 214 -1.27 25.97 -4.55
N ILE A 215 -0.36 25.20 -3.94
CA ILE A 215 0.01 25.38 -2.52
C ILE A 215 0.62 26.76 -2.27
N ILE A 216 1.51 27.22 -3.15
CA ILE A 216 2.11 28.56 -3.03
C ILE A 216 1.05 29.65 -3.15
N ILE A 217 0.14 29.56 -4.12
CA ILE A 217 -0.86 30.59 -4.35
C ILE A 217 -1.92 30.58 -3.24
N PHE A 218 -2.56 29.44 -3.00
CA PHE A 218 -3.72 29.36 -2.11
C PHE A 218 -3.38 29.10 -0.64
N GLY A 219 -2.18 28.58 -0.33
CA GLY A 219 -1.71 28.36 1.03
C GLY A 219 -0.86 29.52 1.56
N LEU A 220 0.11 29.98 0.76
CA LEU A 220 1.07 31.02 1.19
C LEU A 220 0.64 32.43 0.76
N LYS A 221 0.40 32.67 -0.54
CA LYS A 221 0.09 34.02 -1.03
C LYS A 221 -1.27 34.54 -0.59
N PHE A 222 -2.29 33.70 -0.56
CA PHE A 222 -3.59 34.10 -0.01
C PHE A 222 -3.48 34.49 1.46
N LYS A 223 -2.64 33.80 2.24
CA LYS A 223 -2.34 34.19 3.62
C LYS A 223 -1.63 35.55 3.68
N ASP A 224 -0.60 35.77 2.85
CA ASP A 224 0.11 37.06 2.76
C ASP A 224 -0.83 38.21 2.37
N TRP A 225 -1.84 37.93 1.54
CA TRP A 225 -2.83 38.91 1.06
C TRP A 225 -4.04 39.08 1.98
N GLY A 226 -4.09 38.38 3.13
CA GLY A 226 -5.22 38.45 4.05
C GLY A 226 -6.52 37.82 3.53
N LEU A 227 -6.43 36.94 2.53
CA LEU A 227 -7.54 36.17 1.98
C LEU A 227 -7.71 34.83 2.70
N PRO A 228 -8.90 34.19 2.64
CA PRO A 228 -9.11 32.84 3.13
C PRO A 228 -8.14 31.86 2.47
N TYR A 229 -7.25 31.23 3.24
CA TYR A 229 -6.19 30.34 2.73
C TYR A 229 -6.44 28.88 3.14
N PHE A 230 -5.88 27.94 2.37
CA PHE A 230 -6.02 26.50 2.67
C PHE A 230 -4.85 25.98 3.52
N PRO A 231 -5.08 24.97 4.39
CA PRO A 231 -4.03 24.30 5.14
C PRO A 231 -3.14 23.49 4.19
N THR A 232 -1.83 23.52 4.42
CA THR A 232 -0.83 22.92 3.53
C THR A 232 -0.42 21.49 3.89
N GLY A 233 -0.87 20.96 5.03
CA GLY A 233 -0.35 19.70 5.57
C GLY A 233 -1.34 18.78 6.28
N ASN A 234 -2.57 19.21 6.60
CA ASN A 234 -3.57 18.36 7.26
C ASN A 234 -5.01 18.78 6.94
N VAL A 235 -5.93 17.81 7.01
CA VAL A 235 -7.39 18.04 6.86
C VAL A 235 -8.01 18.55 8.16
N VAL A 236 -7.36 18.29 9.30
CA VAL A 236 -7.76 18.73 10.65
C VAL A 236 -6.49 19.16 11.39
N ASP A 237 -6.51 20.32 12.05
CA ASP A 237 -5.42 20.70 12.95
C ASP A 237 -5.37 19.72 14.13
N LEU A 238 -4.38 18.83 14.16
CA LEU A 238 -4.10 17.96 15.31
C LEU A 238 -3.36 18.69 16.44
N ARG A 239 -3.36 20.03 16.42
CA ARG A 239 -2.74 20.85 17.46
C ARG A 239 -3.73 21.89 17.97
N ILE A 240 -4.70 21.45 18.76
CA ILE A 240 -5.18 22.30 19.84
C ILE A 240 -4.02 22.36 20.83
N LEU A 241 -3.22 23.41 20.77
CA LEU A 241 -2.36 23.74 21.91
C LEU A 241 -3.33 24.06 23.06
N PRO A 242 -3.17 23.45 24.26
CA PRO A 242 -3.96 23.90 25.40
C PRO A 242 -3.65 25.38 25.65
N GLY A 243 -4.62 26.26 25.37
CA GLY A 243 -4.56 27.69 25.69
C GLY A 243 -4.53 28.71 24.54
N SER A 244 -5.07 28.42 23.35
CA SER A 244 -5.37 29.47 22.33
C SER A 244 -6.85 29.56 22.02
#